data_AF-A0AAQ0GXX2-F1
#
_entry.id   AF-A0AAQ0GXX2-F1
#
_cell.length_a   1.000
_cell.length_b   1.000
_cell.length_c   1.000
_cell.angle_alpha   90.00
_cell.angle_beta   90.00
_cell.angle_gamma   90.00
#
_symmetry.space_group_name_H-M   'P 1'
#
loop_
_entity.id
_entity.type
_entity.pdbx_description
1 polymer ?
#
loop_
_entity_poly.entity_id
_entity_poly.type
_entity_poly.pdbx_seq_one_letter_code
_entity_poly.pdbx_strand_id
1 'polypeptide(L)' 'MEGKIWLNLANPLTLLGVHGYDEPPHITDCKIKIFISSDLDDQTFDKLTEAALRNCFIYNTLNKTFSFTVLFEQVL' A
#
# COMPACT_ATOMS: atom_id res chain seq x y z
N MET A 1 7.93 6.38 12.59
CA MET A 1 7.40 5.83 11.34
C MET A 1 5.99 6.36 11.17
N GLU A 2 5.71 6.98 10.03
CA GLU A 2 4.38 7.46 9.64
C GLU A 2 3.99 6.79 8.32
N GLY A 3 2.69 6.67 8.03
CA GLY A 3 2.21 6.06 6.79
C GLY A 3 1.02 6.80 6.21
N LYS A 4 0.95 6.86 4.89
CA LYS A 4 -0.23 7.29 4.13
C LYS A 4 -0.67 6.15 3.23
N ILE A 5 -1.99 5.93 3.19
CA ILE A 5 -2.62 4.90 2.38
C ILE A 5 -3.61 5.58 1.44
N TRP A 6 -3.53 5.25 0.17
CA TRP A 6 -4.51 5.60 -0.85
C TRP A 6 -5.16 4.31 -1.35
N LEU A 7 -6.49 4.30 -1.37
CA LEU A 7 -7.32 3.18 -1.83
C LEU A 7 -8.25 3.68 -2.91
N ASN A 8 -8.24 3.00 -4.05
CA ASN A 8 -9.19 3.23 -5.12
C ASN A 8 -10.18 2.05 -5.14
N LEU A 9 -11.47 2.37 -5.03
CA LEU A 9 -12.54 1.39 -5.17
C LEU A 9 -12.99 1.35 -6.64
N ALA A 10 -13.39 0.17 -7.11
CA ALA A 10 -14.00 0.01 -8.43
C ALA A 10 -15.25 0.89 -8.56
N ASN A 11 -16.04 0.93 -7.47
CA ASN A 11 -17.21 1.77 -7.33
C ASN A 11 -17.38 2.20 -5.86
N PRO A 12 -17.15 3.47 -5.50
CA PRO A 12 -17.30 3.94 -4.12
C PRO A 12 -18.72 3.85 -3.55
N LEU A 13 -19.75 3.81 -4.41
CA LEU A 13 -21.16 3.79 -3.97
C LEU A 13 -21.56 2.47 -3.31
N THR A 14 -20.91 1.38 -3.70
CA THR A 14 -21.08 0.04 -3.09
C THR A 14 -20.69 0.03 -1.61
N LEU A 15 -19.69 0.83 -1.22
CA LEU A 15 -19.27 0.96 0.18
C LEU A 15 -20.31 1.71 1.02
N LEU A 16 -21.07 2.60 0.40
CA LEU A 16 -22.05 3.47 1.08
C LEU A 16 -23.45 2.85 1.14
N GLY A 17 -23.67 1.69 0.52
CA GLY A 17 -24.97 1.00 0.51
C GLY A 17 -26.05 1.76 -0.26
N VAL A 18 -25.67 2.46 -1.33
CA VAL A 18 -26.63 3.19 -2.18
C VAL A 18 -27.49 2.20 -2.97
N HIS A 19 -28.81 2.41 -2.97
CA HIS A 19 -29.76 1.54 -3.66
C HIS A 19 -29.41 1.38 -5.15
N GLY A 20 -29.36 0.14 -5.63
CA GLY A 20 -28.98 -0.21 -7.01
C GLY A 20 -27.49 -0.48 -7.22
N TYR A 21 -26.66 -0.39 -6.17
CA TYR A 21 -25.24 -0.77 -6.18
C TYR A 21 -25.01 -1.91 -5.17
N ASP A 22 -25.54 -3.08 -5.51
CA ASP A 22 -25.61 -4.25 -4.62
C ASP A 22 -24.36 -5.15 -4.71
N GLU A 23 -23.42 -4.86 -5.61
CA GLU A 23 -22.18 -5.60 -5.75
C GLU A 23 -21.24 -5.39 -4.55
N PRO A 24 -20.48 -6.42 -4.12
CA PRO A 24 -19.53 -6.25 -3.02
C PRO A 24 -18.46 -5.18 -3.33
N PRO A 25 -18.11 -4.31 -2.36
CA PRO A 25 -17.04 -3.34 -2.53
C PRO A 25 -15.72 -4.01 -2.88
N HIS A 26 -15.03 -3.49 -3.90
CA HIS A 26 -13.78 -4.06 -4.39
C HIS A 26 -12.72 -2.96 -4.58
N ILE A 27 -11.52 -3.21 -4.07
CA ILE A 27 -10.35 -2.35 -4.27
C ILE A 27 -9.72 -2.70 -5.61
N THR A 28 -9.53 -1.72 -6.48
CA THR A 28 -8.86 -1.89 -7.77
C THR A 28 -7.37 -1.59 -7.70
N ASP A 29 -7.01 -0.62 -6.87
CA ASP A 29 -5.64 -0.18 -6.68
C ASP A 29 -5.42 0.33 -5.24
N CYS A 30 -4.24 0.03 -4.69
CA CYS A 30 -3.79 0.61 -3.45
C CYS A 30 -2.32 1.04 -3.54
N LYS A 31 -2.08 2.23 -2.99
CA LYS A 31 -0.74 2.76 -2.76
C LYS A 31 -0.53 3.00 -1.28
N ILE A 32 0.58 2.53 -0.75
CA ILE A 32 1.05 2.86 0.60
C ILE A 32 2.36 3.62 0.46
N LYS A 33 2.49 4.73 1.18
CA LYS A 33 3.76 5.45 1.35
C LYS A 33 4.12 5.46 2.83
N ILE A 34 5.30 4.94 3.16
CA ILE A 34 5.80 4.81 4.53
C ILE A 34 6.99 5.76 4.69
N PHE A 35 6.92 6.64 5.69
CA PHE A 35 7.98 7.57 6.04
C PHE A 35 8.77 7.02 7.22
N ILE A 36 10.08 6.85 7.05
CA ILE A 36 10.99 6.31 8.05
C ILE A 36 12.04 7.36 8.38
N SER A 37 12.10 7.74 9.66
CA SER A 37 13.20 8.55 10.18
C SER A 37 14.40 7.66 10.46
N SER A 38 15.53 7.99 9.84
CA SER A 38 16.70 7.13 9.75
C SER A 38 17.92 7.96 9.40
N ASP A 39 19.07 7.63 10.00
CA ASP A 39 20.39 8.18 9.68
C ASP A 39 21.19 7.26 8.72
N LEU A 40 20.54 6.24 8.15
CA LEU A 40 21.15 5.36 7.17
C LEU A 40 21.47 6.11 5.87
N ASP A 41 22.52 5.69 5.18
CA ASP A 41 22.75 6.11 3.81
C ASP A 41 21.71 5.49 2.86
N ASP A 42 21.49 6.14 1.72
CA ASP A 42 20.48 5.74 0.73
C ASP A 42 20.61 4.26 0.30
N GLN A 43 21.83 3.76 0.09
CA GLN A 43 22.01 2.36 -0.35
C GLN A 43 21.64 1.35 0.74
N THR A 44 21.99 1.65 1.99
CA THR A 44 21.63 0.79 3.12
C THR A 44 20.13 0.83 3.36
N PHE A 45 19.50 2.01 3.22
CA PHE A 45 18.06 2.19 3.33
C PHE A 45 17.30 1.41 2.25
N ASP A 46 17.72 1.52 0.99
CA ASP A 46 17.10 0.81 -0.13
C ASP A 46 17.19 -0.71 0.06
N LYS A 47 18.37 -1.23 0.41
CA LYS A 47 18.54 -2.67 0.68
C LYS A 47 17.64 -3.17 1.81
N LEU A 48 17.50 -2.37 2.87
CA LEU A 48 16.65 -2.71 4.01
C LEU A 48 15.18 -2.76 3.61
N THR A 49 14.71 -1.75 2.87
CA THR A 49 13.29 -1.63 2.49
C THR A 49 12.90 -2.66 1.43
N GLU A 50 13.78 -2.95 0.47
CA GLU A 50 13.60 -4.05 -0.49
C GLU A 50 13.54 -5.40 0.22
N ALA A 51 14.45 -5.66 1.17
CA ALA A 51 14.43 -6.89 1.95
C ALA A 51 13.15 -7.01 2.80
N ALA A 52 12.66 -5.90 3.36
CA ALA A 52 11.41 -5.88 4.10
C ALA A 52 10.21 -6.24 3.21
N LEU A 53 10.09 -5.64 2.01
CA LEU A 53 9.02 -5.99 1.07
C LEU A 53 9.08 -7.44 0.61
N ARG A 54 10.28 -7.90 0.23
CA ARG A 54 10.48 -9.28 -0.24
C ARG A 54 10.02 -10.30 0.79
N ASN A 55 10.22 -10.02 2.08
CA ASN A 55 9.83 -10.91 3.17
C ASN A 55 8.43 -10.63 3.74
N CYS A 56 7.74 -9.58 3.28
CA CYS A 56 6.42 -9.21 3.77
C CYS A 56 5.34 -10.12 3.16
N PHE A 57 4.82 -11.05 3.96
CA PHE A 57 3.78 -11.99 3.49
C PHE A 57 2.50 -11.28 3.04
N ILE A 58 2.12 -10.16 3.68
CA ILE A 58 0.95 -9.36 3.28
C ILE A 58 1.18 -8.79 1.88
N TYR A 59 2.33 -8.14 1.64
CA TYR A 59 2.68 -7.61 0.32
C TYR A 59 2.68 -8.71 -0.75
N ASN A 60 3.35 -9.83 -0.47
CA ASN A 60 3.44 -10.97 -1.39
C ASN A 60 2.09 -11.64 -1.70
N THR A 61 1.10 -11.49 -0.81
CA THR A 61 -0.26 -12.00 -0.99
C THR A 61 -1.11 -11.01 -1.79
N LEU A 62 -1.12 -9.74 -1.38
CA LEU A 62 -1.98 -8.71 -1.97
C LEU A 62 -1.53 -8.30 -3.38
N ASN A 63 -0.21 -8.24 -3.63
CA ASN A 63 0.34 -7.83 -4.92
C ASN A 63 0.07 -8.83 -6.06
N LYS A 64 -0.50 -10.01 -5.76
CA LYS A 64 -1.00 -10.98 -6.75
C LYS A 64 -2.49 -10.81 -7.05
N THR A 65 -3.20 -10.07 -6.21
CA THR A 65 -4.67 -9.98 -6.23
C THR A 65 -5.13 -8.73 -6.99
N PHE A 66 -4.43 -7.61 -6.80
CA PHE A 66 -4.72 -6.34 -7.47
C PHE A 66 -3.46 -5.46 -7.48
N SER A 67 -3.52 -4.29 -8.13
CA SER A 67 -2.41 -3.33 -8.15
C SER A 67 -2.09 -2.84 -6.73
N PHE A 68 -0.96 -3.28 -6.18
CA PHE A 68 -0.55 -2.93 -4.81
C PHE A 68 0.88 -2.41 -4.77
N THR A 69 1.02 -1.12 -4.54
CA THR A 69 2.33 -0.44 -4.51
C THR A 69 2.66 0.00 -3.09
N VAL A 70 3.87 -0.32 -2.63
CA VAL A 70 4.41 0.18 -1.36
C VAL A 70 5.69 0.96 -1.65
N LEU A 71 5.76 2.20 -1.17
CA LEU A 71 6.91 3.08 -1.31
C LEU A 71 7.44 3.46 0.07
N PHE A 72 8.76 3.50 0.20
CA PHE A 72 9.44 3.98 1.39
C PHE A 72 10.07 5.33 1.08
N GLU A 73 9.98 6.25 2.03
CA GLU A 73 10.65 7.54 1.96
C GLU A 73 11.40 7.77 3.28
N GLN A 74 12.69 8.05 3.15
CA GLN A 74 13.49 8.46 4.29
C GLN A 74 13.19 9.92 4.61
N VAL A 75 12.97 10.22 5.88
CA VAL A 75 12.76 11.58 6.38
C VAL A 75 13.79 11.87 7.47
N LEU A 76 14.35 13.08 7.48
CA LEU A 76 15.27 13.53 8.52
C LEU A 76 14.49 14.14 9.69
#